data_AF-A0A6N3X6U9-F1
#
_entry.id   AF-A0A6N3X6U9-F1
#
_cell.length_a   1.000
_cell.length_b   1.000
_cell.length_c   1.000
_cell.angle_alpha   90.00
_cell.angle_beta   90.00
_cell.angle_gamma   90.00
#
_symmetry.space_group_name_H-M   'P 1'
#
loop_
_entity.id
_entity.type
_entity.pdbx_description
1 polymer ?
#
loop_
_entity_poly.entity_id
_entity_poly.type
_entity_poly.pdbx_seq_one_letter_code
_entity_poly.pdbx_strand_id
1 'polypeptide(L)'
;MAQDPLKAMARRYPLLGCGALAAALRLQGASWPWRLQVVSTCASTETLVQRWAQGGRHGPSAVVARQQRHGRGQWGRSWWAPPGGV
;
A
#
# COMPACT_ATOMS: atom_id res chain seq x y z
N MET A 1 -15.77 -26.10 -11.59
CA MET A 1 -14.76 -26.01 -10.50
C MET A 1 -13.73 -24.94 -10.90
N ALA A 2 -14.00 -23.67 -10.57
CA ALA A 2 -13.12 -22.57 -10.96
C ALA A 2 -11.85 -22.60 -10.11
N GLN A 3 -10.70 -22.74 -10.77
CA GLN A 3 -9.40 -22.69 -10.11
C GLN A 3 -9.15 -21.25 -9.64
N ASP A 4 -8.97 -21.10 -8.33
CA ASP A 4 -8.62 -19.84 -7.69
C ASP A 4 -7.20 -19.41 -8.16
N PRO A 5 -7.08 -18.30 -8.94
CA PRO A 5 -5.81 -17.87 -9.51
C PRO A 5 -4.77 -17.51 -8.43
N LEU A 6 -5.22 -17.17 -7.22
CA LEU A 6 -4.33 -16.89 -6.09
C LEU A 6 -3.62 -18.17 -5.60
N LYS A 7 -4.30 -19.33 -5.63
CA LYS A 7 -3.70 -20.64 -5.30
C LYS A 7 -2.70 -21.12 -6.34
N ALA A 8 -2.92 -20.80 -7.62
CA ALA A 8 -1.99 -21.13 -8.70
C ALA A 8 -0.67 -20.33 -8.59
N MET A 9 -0.75 -19.06 -8.16
CA MET A 9 0.43 -18.22 -7.95
C MET A 9 1.27 -18.69 -6.75
N ALA A 10 0.64 -19.14 -5.67
CA ALA A 10 1.30 -19.63 -4.45
C ALA A 10 2.15 -20.91 -4.65
N ARG A 11 1.90 -21.70 -5.70
CA ARG A 11 2.70 -22.91 -5.99
C ARG A 11 4.01 -22.63 -6.74
N ARG A 12 4.15 -21.45 -7.36
CA ARG A 12 5.24 -21.14 -8.29
C ARG A 12 6.34 -20.28 -7.67
N TYR A 13 6.08 -19.72 -6.50
CA TYR A 13 7.05 -18.97 -5.72
C TYR A 13 7.14 -19.66 -4.35
N PRO A 14 8.35 -20.03 -3.88
CA PRO A 14 8.51 -20.51 -2.51
C PRO A 14 7.96 -19.45 -1.53
N LEU A 15 7.85 -19.79 -0.23
CA LEU A 15 7.46 -18.87 0.86
C LEU A 15 8.48 -17.73 1.03
N LEU A 16 8.65 -16.94 -0.02
CA LEU A 16 9.40 -15.71 -0.06
C LEU A 16 8.51 -14.69 0.63
N GLY A 17 9.00 -14.13 1.73
CA GLY A 17 8.36 -12.95 2.30
C GLY A 17 8.15 -11.88 1.22
N CYS A 18 7.18 -10.99 1.42
CA CYS A 18 6.76 -10.01 0.41
C CYS A 18 7.94 -9.24 -0.23
N GLY A 19 9.02 -9.00 0.53
CA GLY A 19 10.25 -8.38 0.04
C GLY A 19 10.99 -9.20 -1.02
N ALA A 20 11.21 -10.49 -0.78
CA ALA A 20 11.93 -11.34 -1.72
C ALA A 20 11.10 -11.63 -2.99
N LEU A 21 9.78 -11.74 -2.86
CA LEU A 21 8.87 -11.79 -4.01
C LEU A 21 8.93 -10.49 -4.83
N ALA A 22 8.85 -9.33 -4.18
CA ALA A 22 8.93 -8.04 -4.85
C ALA A 22 10.29 -7.81 -5.54
N ALA A 23 11.39 -8.29 -4.95
CA ALA A 23 12.72 -8.24 -5.55
C ALA A 23 12.80 -9.12 -6.80
N ALA A 24 12.32 -10.37 -6.73
CA ALA A 24 12.29 -11.28 -7.87
C ALA A 24 11.44 -10.71 -9.04
N LEU A 25 10.27 -10.15 -8.73
CA LEU A 25 9.41 -9.50 -9.73
C LEU A 25 10.11 -8.30 -10.39
N ARG A 26 10.83 -7.48 -9.62
CA ARG A 26 11.62 -6.36 -10.18
C ARG A 26 12.74 -6.85 -11.11
N LEU A 27 13.46 -7.91 -10.75
CA LEU A 27 14.50 -8.50 -11.60
C LEU A 27 13.92 -9.06 -12.91
N GLN A 28 12.67 -9.50 -12.91
CA GLN A 28 11.93 -9.93 -14.10
C GLN A 28 11.35 -8.76 -14.92
N GLY A 29 11.69 -7.51 -14.58
CA GLY A 29 11.22 -6.32 -15.30
C GLY A 29 9.79 -5.91 -14.95
N ALA A 30 9.20 -6.45 -13.87
CA ALA A 30 7.89 -6.00 -13.42
C ALA A 30 7.98 -4.54 -12.95
N SER A 31 7.47 -3.63 -13.78
CA SER A 31 7.19 -2.25 -13.38
C SER A 31 5.76 -2.19 -12.87
N TRP A 32 5.59 -1.60 -11.70
CA TRP A 32 4.26 -1.37 -11.16
C TRP A 32 3.96 0.12 -11.34
N PRO A 33 2.92 0.51 -12.09
CA PRO A 33 2.54 1.90 -12.23
C PRO A 33 1.97 2.39 -10.90
N TRP A 34 2.85 2.87 -10.02
CA TRP A 34 2.46 3.41 -8.73
C TRP A 34 1.54 4.62 -8.94
N ARG A 35 0.38 4.57 -8.29
CA ARG A 35 -0.53 5.72 -8.23
C ARG A 35 -0.24 6.49 -6.96
N LEU A 36 0.43 7.63 -7.12
CA LEU A 36 0.74 8.54 -6.02
C LEU A 36 -0.27 9.69 -6.00
N GLN A 37 -0.90 9.95 -4.85
CA GLN A 37 -1.63 11.19 -4.61
C GLN A 37 -0.98 11.96 -3.47
N VAL A 38 -0.71 13.23 -3.72
CA VAL A 38 -0.24 14.16 -2.70
C VAL A 38 -1.41 15.04 -2.28
N VAL A 39 -1.65 15.15 -0.97
CA VAL A 39 -2.69 16.01 -0.39
C VAL A 39 -2.09 16.98 0.61
N SER A 40 -2.68 18.17 0.73
CA SER A 40 -2.21 19.18 1.68
C SER A 40 -2.48 18.76 3.13
N THR A 41 -3.71 18.32 3.44
CA THR A 41 -4.09 17.91 4.79
C THR A 41 -5.14 16.82 4.74
N CYS A 42 -5.01 15.83 5.61
CA CYS A 42 -6.04 14.80 5.80
C CYS A 42 -6.19 14.40 7.27
N ALA A 43 -7.24 13.63 7.59
CA ALA A 43 -7.36 13.00 8.90
C ALA A 43 -6.27 11.93 9.09
N SER A 44 -6.25 10.91 8.23
CA SER A 44 -5.20 9.89 8.16
C SER A 44 -4.99 9.43 6.72
N THR A 45 -3.74 9.23 6.30
CA THR A 45 -3.37 8.67 5.00
C THR A 45 -3.91 7.24 4.84
N GLU A 46 -3.92 6.46 5.94
CA GLU A 46 -4.45 5.11 5.97
C GLU A 46 -5.94 5.06 5.57
N THR A 47 -6.77 5.95 6.13
CA THR A 47 -8.19 6.04 5.79
C THR A 47 -8.40 6.42 4.32
N LEU A 48 -7.57 7.30 3.77
CA LEU A 48 -7.67 7.68 2.35
C LEU A 48 -7.32 6.50 1.43
N VAL A 49 -6.25 5.77 1.73
CA VAL A 49 -5.86 4.57 0.96
C VAL A 49 -6.93 3.48 1.06
N GLN A 50 -7.49 3.24 2.26
CA GLN A 50 -8.59 2.28 2.46
C GLN A 50 -9.82 2.64 1.61
N ARG A 51 -10.21 3.92 1.56
CA ARG A 51 -11.34 4.38 0.73
C ARG A 51 -11.10 4.11 -0.75
N TRP A 52 -9.88 4.31 -1.25
CA TRP A 52 -9.58 3.99 -2.65
C TRP A 52 -9.63 2.50 -2.94
N ALA A 53 -9.09 1.68 -2.03
CA ALA A 53 -9.14 0.23 -2.17
C ALA A 53 -10.59 -0.26 -2.22
N GLN A 54 -11.46 0.29 -1.37
CA GLN A 54 -12.90 0.02 -1.38
C GLN A 54 -13.59 0.51 -2.66
N GLY A 55 -13.11 1.61 -3.24
CA GLY A 55 -13.60 2.15 -4.52
C GLY A 55 -13.12 1.39 -5.77
N GLY A 56 -12.59 0.17 -5.65
CA GLY A 56 -12.15 -0.65 -6.77
C GLY A 56 -10.79 -0.25 -7.36
N ARG A 57 -10.06 0.66 -6.70
CA ARG A 57 -8.73 1.08 -7.15
C ARG A 57 -7.71 0.05 -6.68
N HIS A 58 -7.49 -0.97 -7.51
CA HIS A 58 -6.55 -2.06 -7.24
C HIS A 58 -5.13 -1.76 -7.79
N GLY A 59 -4.12 -2.35 -7.15
CA GLY A 59 -2.71 -2.19 -7.50
C GLY A 59 -1.95 -1.22 -6.58
N PRO A 60 -0.62 -1.14 -6.71
CA PRO A 60 0.22 -0.34 -5.81
C PRO A 60 -0.14 1.14 -5.90
N SER A 61 -0.54 1.67 -4.75
CA SER A 61 -1.03 3.02 -4.57
C SER A 61 -0.46 3.59 -3.28
N ALA A 62 -0.17 4.87 -3.27
CA ALA A 62 0.34 5.58 -2.10
C ALA A 62 -0.33 6.95 -1.96
N VAL A 63 -0.57 7.36 -0.72
CA VAL A 63 -1.00 8.71 -0.37
C VAL A 63 0.09 9.34 0.47
N VAL A 64 0.53 10.53 0.09
CA VAL A 64 1.40 11.39 0.90
C VAL A 64 0.59 12.60 1.32
N ALA A 65 0.54 12.87 2.63
CA ALA A 65 -0.11 14.05 3.16
C ALA A 65 0.94 14.99 3.75
N ARG A 66 0.90 16.28 3.41
CA ARG A 66 1.80 17.25 4.05
C ARG A 66 1.51 17.39 5.55
N GLN A 67 0.31 17.06 6.01
CA GLN A 67 -0.08 17.05 7.41
C GLN A 67 -1.20 16.03 7.67
N GLN A 68 -1.12 15.27 8.77
CA GLN A 68 -2.23 14.46 9.27
C GLN A 68 -2.74 15.01 10.60
N ARG A 69 -4.07 15.16 10.71
CA ARG A 69 -4.71 15.67 11.95
C ARG A 69 -5.05 14.57 12.95
N HIS A 70 -5.19 13.32 12.49
CA HIS A 70 -5.62 12.17 13.28
C HIS A 70 -4.83 10.91 12.86
N GLY A 71 -3.52 11.04 12.71
CA GLY A 71 -2.64 9.90 12.44
C GLY A 71 -2.71 8.87 13.57
N ARG A 72 -2.65 7.58 13.22
CA ARG A 72 -2.56 6.49 14.19
C ARG A 72 -1.33 5.64 13.90
N GLY A 73 -0.60 5.30 14.94
CA GLY A 73 0.47 4.32 14.93
C GLY A 73 0.00 2.96 15.45
N GLN A 74 0.96 2.07 15.68
CA GLN A 74 0.69 0.73 16.19
C GLN A 74 -0.01 0.76 17.55
N TRP A 75 -0.90 -0.21 17.76
CA TRP A 75 -1.75 -0.36 18.95
C TRP A 75 -2.63 0.86 19.23
N GLY A 76 -3.04 1.57 18.18
CA GLY A 76 -3.96 2.70 18.29
C GLY A 76 -3.35 3.97 18.88
N ARG A 77 -2.03 4.00 19.10
CA ARG A 77 -1.32 5.20 19.58
C ARG A 77 -1.50 6.35 18.60
N SER A 78 -1.59 7.57 19.11
CA SER A 78 -1.65 8.76 18.27
C SER A 78 -0.32 8.97 17.54
N TRP A 79 -0.39 9.28 16.26
CA TRP A 79 0.76 9.68 15.44
C TRP A 79 0.63 11.16 15.09
N TRP A 80 1.53 11.97 15.63
CA TRP A 80 1.58 13.40 15.36
C TRP A 80 2.39 13.66 14.08
N ALA A 81 1.74 14.23 13.06
CA ALA A 81 2.35 14.49 11.75
C ALA A 81 2.15 15.96 11.34
N PRO A 82 2.98 16.88 11.86
CA PRO A 82 3.00 18.28 11.43
C PRO A 82 3.60 18.42 10.02
N PRO A 83 3.45 19.60 9.39
CA PRO A 83 4.17 19.92 8.16
C PRO A 83 5.68 19.72 8.30
N GLY A 84 6.31 19.15 7.27
CA GLY A 84 7.77 18.92 7.19
C GLY A 84 8.21 17.48 7.45
N GLY A 85 7.31 16.61 7.92
CA GLY A 85 7.52 15.16 7.97
C GLY A 85 7.24 14.46 6.63
N VAL A 86 7.51 13.16 6.57
CA VAL A 86 7.18 12.25 5.46
C VAL A 86 6.27 11.14 5.97
#